data_AF-A0A936MPT3-F1
#
_entry.id   AF-A0A936MPT3-F1
#
_cell.length_a   1.000
_cell.length_b   1.000
_cell.length_c   1.000
_cell.angle_alpha   90.00
_cell.angle_beta   90.00
_cell.angle_gamma   90.00
#
_symmetry.space_group_name_H-M   'P 1'
#
loop_
_entity.id
_entity.type
_entity.pdbx_description
1 polymer ?
#
loop_
_entity_poly.entity_id
_entity_poly.type
_entity_poly.pdbx_seq_one_letter_code
_entity_poly.pdbx_strand_id
1 'polypeptide(L)'
;MRGRDKLGEQRRFFALAPGFVLLIGVFVGSACVRDVTEEDCRSLGAHLRAIWTAEAKFPQTATPSAEKAVAVIKSEGAKLEESVIVTCKRDYMGKPKASGEFSCLSRAKTYADVQACATIPEH
;
A
#
# COMPACT_ATOMS: atom_id res chain seq x y z
N MET A 1 8.53 28.01 38.77
CA MET A 1 9.22 29.31 38.79
C MET A 1 10.61 29.15 38.21
N ARG A 2 11.05 30.09 37.35
CA ARG A 2 12.46 30.42 36.96
C ARG A 2 13.32 29.24 36.49
N GLY A 3 13.73 29.10 35.24
CA GLY A 3 14.20 30.13 34.33
C GLY A 3 15.63 30.55 34.68
N ARG A 4 16.54 30.40 33.71
CA ARG A 4 17.89 31.00 33.62
C ARG A 4 18.95 30.43 34.57
N ASP A 5 20.22 30.26 34.25
CA ASP A 5 21.11 30.57 33.12
C ASP A 5 22.24 29.52 33.24
N LYS A 6 22.90 29.06 32.18
CA LYS A 6 24.11 29.69 31.62
C LYS A 6 24.37 29.00 30.27
N LEU A 7 24.27 29.70 29.14
CA LEU A 7 25.43 30.28 28.45
C LEU A 7 26.69 29.47 28.76
N GLY A 8 27.07 28.53 27.91
CA GLY A 8 27.55 28.89 26.59
C GLY A 8 29.06 28.78 26.65
N GLU A 9 29.58 27.62 26.27
CA GLU A 9 31.00 27.44 26.00
C GLU A 9 31.14 26.51 24.79
N GLN A 10 30.65 27.02 23.66
CA GLN A 10 31.27 26.71 22.38
C GLN A 10 32.64 27.37 22.39
N ARG A 11 33.70 26.57 22.51
CA ARG A 11 34.84 26.67 21.58
C ARG A 11 35.79 25.50 21.75
N ARG A 12 35.89 24.78 20.64
CA ARG A 12 37.08 24.07 20.14
C ARG A 12 37.54 22.93 21.02
N PHE A 13 37.31 21.71 20.57
CA PHE A 13 38.40 20.75 20.37
C PHE A 13 37.94 19.64 19.43
N PHE A 14 38.34 19.80 18.16
CA PHE A 14 38.78 18.72 17.27
C PHE A 14 40.22 19.07 16.89
N ALA A 15 41.33 18.47 17.34
CA ALA A 15 41.62 17.33 18.24
C ALA A 15 40.68 16.13 18.08
N LEU A 16 40.92 15.38 16.99
CA LEU A 16 40.38 14.05 16.66
C LEU A 16 38.86 14.00 16.38
N ALA A 17 38.56 14.58 15.21
CA ALA A 17 37.37 14.71 14.33
C ALA A 17 35.89 14.47 14.80
N PRO A 18 34.91 15.22 14.21
CA PRO A 18 33.76 15.74 14.91
C PRO A 18 32.66 14.80 15.36
N GLY A 19 32.47 14.74 16.68
CA GLY A 19 31.25 14.26 17.28
C GLY A 19 30.01 15.04 16.82
N PHE A 20 28.88 14.37 16.99
CA PHE A 20 27.56 14.97 17.11
C PHE A 20 27.09 15.73 15.88
N VAL A 21 26.26 15.09 15.07
CA VAL A 21 24.80 15.18 15.23
C VAL A 21 24.24 14.07 14.37
N LEU A 22 23.63 13.09 15.06
CA LEU A 22 22.55 12.28 14.52
C LEU A 22 21.53 13.23 13.89
N LEU A 23 21.70 13.55 12.61
CA LEU A 23 20.62 14.05 11.77
C LEU A 23 19.70 12.87 11.53
N ILE A 24 18.98 12.49 12.59
CA ILE A 24 17.66 11.90 12.49
C ILE A 24 16.82 12.98 11.80
N GLY A 25 16.95 13.03 10.47
CA GLY A 25 16.01 13.68 9.59
C GLY A 25 14.74 12.87 9.65
N VAL A 26 14.02 12.99 10.76
CA VAL A 26 12.59 12.77 10.82
C VAL A 26 12.00 13.86 9.92
N PHE A 27 12.02 13.58 8.63
CA PHE A 27 11.00 14.06 7.72
C PHE A 27 9.70 13.38 8.18
N VAL A 28 9.11 13.86 9.29
CA VAL A 28 7.65 13.95 9.33
C VAL A 28 7.34 15.08 8.37
N GLY A 29 7.47 14.80 7.07
CA GLY A 29 6.60 15.46 6.13
C GLY A 29 5.21 15.16 6.69
N SER A 30 4.46 16.20 7.02
CA SER A 30 3.02 16.15 7.08
C SER A 30 2.57 15.60 5.73
N ALA A 31 2.58 14.27 5.61
CA ALA A 31 1.98 13.58 4.51
C ALA A 31 0.51 13.93 4.68
N CYS A 32 0.06 14.92 3.93
CA CYS A 32 -1.35 15.14 3.72
C CYS A 32 -1.89 13.79 3.28
N VAL A 33 -2.48 13.06 4.22
CA VAL A 33 -3.05 11.76 3.93
C VAL A 33 -4.21 12.08 3.01
N ARG A 34 -3.99 11.80 1.72
CA ARG A 34 -5.01 12.02 0.72
C ARG A 34 -6.09 10.98 0.94
N ASP A 35 -7.33 11.38 0.79
CA ASP A 35 -8.43 10.43 0.80
C ASP A 35 -8.41 9.59 -0.47
N VAL A 36 -8.99 8.40 -0.38
CA VAL A 36 -9.16 7.50 -1.53
C VAL A 36 -10.11 8.14 -2.53
N THR A 37 -9.65 8.27 -3.78
CA THR A 37 -10.48 8.75 -4.89
C THR A 37 -10.94 7.60 -5.78
N GLU A 38 -11.80 7.91 -6.75
CA GLU A 38 -12.28 6.92 -7.72
C GLU A 38 -11.13 6.32 -8.55
N GLU A 39 -10.10 7.10 -8.86
CA GLU A 39 -8.88 6.63 -9.53
C GLU A 39 -8.14 5.61 -8.67
N ASP A 40 -8.09 5.82 -7.36
CA ASP A 40 -7.44 4.89 -6.43
C ASP A 40 -8.21 3.55 -6.39
N CYS A 41 -9.54 3.57 -6.43
CA CYS A 41 -10.35 2.34 -6.53
C CYS A 41 -10.17 1.61 -7.86
N ARG A 42 -10.08 2.34 -8.98
CA ARG A 42 -9.77 1.75 -10.29
C ARG A 42 -8.38 1.11 -10.29
N SER A 43 -7.39 1.80 -9.72
CA SER A 43 -6.04 1.27 -9.58
C SER A 43 -6.00 0.02 -8.70
N LEU A 44 -6.78 -0.02 -7.61
CA LEU A 44 -6.87 -1.17 -6.73
C LEU A 44 -7.50 -2.38 -7.44
N GLY A 45 -8.59 -2.18 -8.18
CA GLY A 45 -9.23 -3.24 -8.96
C GLY A 45 -8.27 -3.85 -10.00
N ALA A 46 -7.59 -3.01 -10.77
CA ALA A 46 -6.61 -3.45 -11.75
C ALA A 46 -5.43 -4.21 -11.09
N HIS A 47 -4.97 -3.74 -9.93
CA HIS A 47 -3.91 -4.39 -9.15
C HIS A 47 -4.30 -5.80 -8.69
N LEU A 48 -5.49 -5.96 -8.10
CA LEU A 48 -5.98 -7.27 -7.66
C LEU A 48 -6.26 -8.22 -8.83
N ARG A 49 -6.70 -7.71 -9.98
CA ARG A 49 -6.82 -8.50 -11.21
C ARG A 49 -5.46 -8.96 -11.73
N ALA A 50 -4.42 -8.14 -11.60
CA ALA A 50 -3.06 -8.52 -11.97
C ALA A 50 -2.57 -9.67 -11.07
N ILE A 51 -2.82 -9.61 -9.76
CA ILE A 51 -2.51 -10.71 -8.82
C ILE A 51 -3.28 -11.98 -9.21
N TRP A 52 -4.59 -11.89 -9.45
CA TRP A 52 -5.42 -13.00 -9.92
C TRP A 52 -4.83 -13.66 -11.16
N THR A 53 -4.44 -12.86 -12.14
CA THR A 53 -3.87 -13.36 -13.40
C THR A 53 -2.49 -13.97 -13.18
N ALA A 54 -1.66 -13.39 -12.31
CA ALA A 54 -0.33 -13.91 -12.02
C ALA A 54 -0.36 -15.27 -11.28
N GLU A 55 -1.32 -15.46 -10.39
CA GLU A 55 -1.46 -16.70 -9.62
C GLU A 55 -2.36 -17.75 -10.26
N ALA A 56 -3.13 -17.36 -11.28
CA ALA A 56 -3.94 -18.30 -12.02
C ALA A 56 -3.06 -19.37 -12.69
N LYS A 57 -3.36 -20.63 -12.41
CA LYS A 57 -2.73 -21.78 -13.07
C LYS A 57 -3.29 -21.93 -14.48
N PHE A 58 -2.71 -21.22 -15.44
CA PHE A 58 -3.09 -21.36 -16.84
C PHE A 58 -2.63 -22.72 -17.40
N PRO A 59 -3.45 -23.36 -18.26
CA PRO A 59 -3.02 -24.55 -18.98
C PRO A 59 -1.78 -24.27 -19.83
N GLN A 60 -0.79 -25.15 -19.75
CA GLN A 60 0.48 -25.04 -20.51
C GLN A 60 0.34 -25.52 -21.96
N THR A 61 -0.65 -26.37 -22.24
CA THR A 61 -0.90 -26.95 -23.56
C THR A 61 -2.15 -26.34 -24.19
N ALA A 62 -2.00 -25.78 -25.39
CA ALA A 62 -3.10 -25.22 -26.15
C ALA A 62 -3.96 -26.36 -26.72
N THR A 63 -5.14 -26.54 -26.13
CA THR A 63 -6.22 -27.39 -26.61
C THR A 63 -7.50 -26.55 -26.63
N PRO A 64 -8.52 -26.91 -27.42
CA PRO A 64 -9.80 -26.18 -27.41
C PRO A 64 -10.43 -26.09 -26.00
N SER A 65 -10.18 -27.09 -25.14
CA SER A 65 -10.60 -27.07 -23.73
C SER A 65 -9.77 -26.09 -22.89
N ALA A 66 -8.44 -26.06 -23.11
CA ALA A 66 -7.55 -25.12 -22.44
C ALA A 66 -7.86 -23.66 -22.81
N GLU A 67 -8.19 -23.37 -24.06
CA GLU A 67 -8.58 -22.02 -24.49
C GLU A 67 -9.85 -21.55 -23.77
N LYS A 68 -10.85 -22.43 -23.63
CA LYS A 68 -12.05 -22.14 -22.84
C LYS A 68 -11.72 -21.91 -21.37
N ALA A 69 -10.84 -22.72 -20.78
CA ALA A 69 -10.41 -22.54 -19.39
C ALA A 69 -9.71 -21.18 -19.18
N VAL A 70 -8.80 -20.80 -20.08
CA VAL A 70 -8.13 -19.48 -20.06
C VAL A 70 -9.16 -18.36 -20.17
N ALA A 71 -10.16 -18.49 -21.06
CA ALA A 71 -11.21 -17.49 -21.22
C ALA A 71 -12.04 -17.33 -19.94
N VAL A 72 -12.42 -18.43 -19.29
CA VAL A 72 -13.16 -18.40 -18.01
C VAL A 72 -12.34 -17.70 -16.93
N ILE A 73 -11.08 -18.11 -16.73
CA ILE A 73 -10.19 -17.51 -15.73
C ILE A 73 -10.06 -15.99 -15.93
N LYS A 74 -9.89 -15.55 -17.18
CA LYS A 74 -9.81 -14.11 -17.50
C LYS A 74 -11.13 -13.39 -17.23
N SER A 75 -12.26 -14.03 -17.54
CA SER A 75 -13.59 -13.45 -17.31
C SER A 75 -13.89 -13.29 -15.81
N GLU A 76 -13.50 -14.25 -14.98
CA GLU A 76 -13.62 -14.15 -13.52
C GLU A 76 -12.69 -13.07 -12.94
N GLY A 77 -11.47 -12.93 -13.48
CA GLY A 77 -10.58 -11.82 -13.11
C GLY A 77 -11.15 -10.44 -13.45
N ALA A 78 -11.92 -10.31 -14.53
CA ALA A 78 -12.60 -9.07 -14.89
C ALA A 78 -13.78 -8.77 -13.96
N LYS A 79 -14.61 -9.78 -13.64
CA LYS A 79 -15.69 -9.65 -12.65
C LYS A 79 -15.15 -9.27 -11.27
N LEU A 80 -14.01 -9.85 -10.88
CA LEU A 80 -13.30 -9.50 -9.65
C LEU A 80 -12.94 -8.02 -9.64
N GLU A 81 -12.30 -7.51 -10.69
CA GLU A 81 -11.96 -6.08 -10.81
C GLU A 81 -13.18 -5.18 -10.64
N GLU A 82 -14.28 -5.47 -11.36
CA GLU A 82 -15.53 -4.71 -11.25
C GLU A 82 -16.09 -4.73 -9.82
N SER A 83 -16.12 -5.90 -9.19
CA SER A 83 -16.63 -6.07 -7.81
C SER A 83 -15.77 -5.34 -6.78
N VAL A 84 -14.45 -5.31 -6.97
CA VAL A 84 -13.50 -4.59 -6.11
C VAL A 84 -13.70 -3.09 -6.26
N ILE A 85 -13.89 -2.58 -7.48
CA ILE A 85 -14.13 -1.15 -7.70
C ILE A 85 -15.42 -0.73 -6.99
N VAL A 86 -16.51 -1.49 -7.12
CA VAL A 86 -17.77 -1.19 -6.44
C VAL A 86 -17.61 -1.20 -4.92
N THR A 87 -17.00 -2.25 -4.38
CA THR A 87 -16.73 -2.38 -2.94
C THR A 87 -15.84 -1.25 -2.43
N CYS A 88 -14.79 -0.90 -3.19
CA CYS A 88 -13.89 0.18 -2.82
C CYS A 88 -14.57 1.54 -2.78
N LYS A 89 -15.44 1.82 -3.77
CA LYS A 89 -16.22 3.06 -3.80
C LYS A 89 -17.16 3.17 -2.60
N ARG A 90 -17.74 2.05 -2.18
CA ARG A 90 -18.63 1.99 -1.01
C ARG A 90 -17.87 2.17 0.30
N ASP A 91 -16.75 1.47 0.46
CA ASP A 91 -16.12 1.27 1.77
C ASP A 91 -14.93 2.21 2.03
N TYR A 92 -14.28 2.73 0.98
CA TYR A 92 -13.04 3.50 1.11
C TYR A 92 -13.09 4.92 0.57
N MET A 93 -13.99 5.26 -0.36
CA MET A 93 -14.02 6.63 -0.90
C MET A 93 -14.21 7.67 0.20
N GLY A 94 -13.38 8.71 0.17
CA GLY A 94 -13.38 9.76 1.20
C GLY A 94 -12.79 9.33 2.54
N LYS A 95 -12.36 8.06 2.71
CA LYS A 95 -11.54 7.63 3.83
C LYS A 95 -10.06 7.91 3.56
N PRO A 96 -9.23 8.10 4.60
CA PRO A 96 -7.80 8.27 4.45
C PRO A 96 -7.18 7.08 3.73
N LYS A 97 -6.37 7.31 2.68
CA LYS A 97 -5.68 6.24 1.94
C LYS A 97 -4.70 5.42 2.80
N ALA A 98 -4.28 5.99 3.93
CA ALA A 98 -3.46 5.32 4.92
C ALA A 98 -4.27 4.40 5.85
N SER A 99 -5.57 4.20 5.62
CA SER A 99 -6.35 3.19 6.33
C SER A 99 -5.66 1.82 6.18
N GLY A 100 -5.58 1.08 7.30
CA GLY A 100 -4.75 -0.12 7.38
C GLY A 100 -5.10 -1.15 6.31
N GLU A 101 -6.38 -1.41 6.10
CA GLU A 101 -6.85 -2.39 5.11
C GLU A 101 -6.57 -1.92 3.67
N PHE A 102 -6.95 -0.70 3.29
CA PHE A 102 -6.71 -0.17 1.94
C PHE A 102 -5.21 -0.09 1.62
N SER A 103 -4.39 0.39 2.55
CA SER A 103 -2.94 0.45 2.37
C SER A 103 -2.31 -0.93 2.29
N CYS A 104 -2.87 -1.94 2.95
CA CYS A 104 -2.41 -3.32 2.83
C CYS A 104 -2.78 -3.89 1.45
N LEU A 105 -4.05 -3.78 1.05
CA LEU A 105 -4.54 -4.30 -0.23
C LEU A 105 -3.82 -3.70 -1.44
N SER A 106 -3.54 -2.38 -1.39
CA SER A 106 -2.80 -1.70 -2.46
C SER A 106 -1.32 -2.11 -2.57
N ARG A 107 -0.77 -2.79 -1.57
CA ARG A 107 0.61 -3.27 -1.53
C ARG A 107 0.74 -4.79 -1.58
N ALA A 108 -0.37 -5.51 -1.49
CA ALA A 108 -0.43 -6.96 -1.59
C ALA A 108 0.23 -7.42 -2.89
N LYS A 109 0.95 -8.54 -2.86
CA LYS A 109 1.60 -9.12 -4.06
C LYS A 109 1.02 -10.48 -4.41
N THR A 110 0.46 -11.15 -3.42
CA THR A 110 -0.09 -12.49 -3.55
C THR A 110 -1.54 -12.56 -3.07
N TYR A 111 -2.25 -13.61 -3.46
CA TYR A 111 -3.60 -13.87 -2.94
C TYR A 111 -3.58 -14.13 -1.43
N ALA A 112 -2.50 -14.73 -0.92
CA ALA A 112 -2.30 -14.90 0.51
C ALA A 112 -2.16 -13.55 1.24
N ASP A 113 -1.44 -12.58 0.66
CA ASP A 113 -1.35 -11.23 1.23
C ASP A 113 -2.72 -10.55 1.26
N VAL A 114 -3.53 -10.70 0.19
CA VAL A 114 -4.89 -10.14 0.12
C VAL A 114 -5.77 -10.72 1.24
N GLN A 115 -5.70 -12.04 1.47
CA GLN A 115 -6.41 -12.68 2.58
C GLN A 115 -5.95 -12.16 3.94
N ALA A 116 -4.64 -11.97 4.12
CA ALA A 116 -4.10 -11.40 5.36
C ALA A 116 -4.61 -9.97 5.59
N CYS A 117 -4.68 -9.15 4.54
CA CYS A 117 -5.19 -7.77 4.63
C CYS A 117 -6.65 -7.72 5.12
N ALA A 118 -7.50 -8.66 4.71
CA ALA A 118 -8.90 -8.73 5.13
C ALA A 118 -9.10 -9.05 6.62
N THR A 119 -8.03 -9.41 7.34
CA THR A 119 -8.07 -9.65 8.80
C THR A 119 -7.66 -8.43 9.62
N ILE A 120 -7.24 -7.34 8.96
CA ILE A 120 -6.89 -6.09 9.63
C ILE A 120 -8.19 -5.45 10.14
N PRO A 121 -8.34 -5.23 11.46
CA PRO A 121 -9.55 -4.61 11.99
C PRO A 121 -9.68 -3.18 11.49
N GLU A 122 -10.86 -2.76 11.02
CA GLU A 122 -11.14 -1.34 10.75
C GLU A 122 -11.02 -0.56 12.07
N HIS A 123 -10.12 0.42 12.13
CA HIS A 123 -9.94 1.30 13.30
C HIS A 123 -10.76 2.58 13.16
#